data_AF-A0A6S6XG48-F1
#
_entry.id   AF-A0A6S6XG48-F1
#
_cell.length_a   1.000
_cell.length_b   1.000
_cell.length_c   1.000
_cell.angle_alpha   90.00
_cell.angle_beta   90.00
_cell.angle_gamma   90.00
#
_symmetry.space_group_name_H-M   'P 1'
#
loop_
_entity.id
_entity.type
_entity.pdbx_description
1 polymer ?
#
loop_
_entity_poly.entity_id
_entity_poly.type
_entity_poly.pdbx_seq_one_letter_code
_entity_poly.pdbx_strand_id
1 'polypeptide(L)'
;MEPMTPDQIKKLLQKYYDIPQMIDEELATIRHCQEERGKFSLSSPILSGLPTGKGSTSDQTANAAMRDNTVYFDRQIESCRKRIARLQEQQDWCRVALGTLGLTERRILELAYLGPKDPDARKMWTRRPPWKEIADKVGYSESQTYDIARKIIQELSDLSPQEVFSWSSR
;
A
#
# COMPACT_ATOMS: atom_id res chain seq x y z
N MET A 1 -12.52 6.71 1.95
CA MET A 1 -12.33 5.25 1.85
C MET A 1 -13.58 4.58 1.29
N GLU A 2 -13.46 3.59 0.39
CA GLU A 2 -14.59 2.77 -0.09
C GLU A 2 -15.09 1.82 1.01
N PRO A 3 -16.40 1.47 1.05
CA PRO A 3 -16.91 0.45 1.96
C PRO A 3 -16.18 -0.88 1.76
N MET A 4 -15.62 -1.42 2.84
CA MET A 4 -14.89 -2.67 2.85
C MET A 4 -15.76 -3.81 3.38
N THR A 5 -15.80 -4.91 2.63
CA THR A 5 -16.43 -6.16 3.08
C THR A 5 -15.59 -6.87 4.15
N PRO A 6 -16.17 -7.82 4.90
CA PRO A 6 -15.44 -8.60 5.91
C PRO A 6 -14.17 -9.26 5.37
N ASP A 7 -14.20 -9.74 4.12
CA ASP A 7 -13.04 -10.36 3.48
C ASP A 7 -11.99 -9.35 3.03
N GLN A 8 -12.40 -8.13 2.66
CA GLN A 8 -11.47 -7.04 2.40
C GLN A 8 -10.78 -6.59 3.69
N ILE A 9 -11.49 -6.54 4.82
CA ILE A 9 -10.89 -6.27 6.14
C ILE A 9 -9.86 -7.33 6.49
N LYS A 10 -10.17 -8.63 6.35
CA LYS A 10 -9.20 -9.70 6.62
C LYS A 10 -7.93 -9.55 5.77
N LYS A 11 -8.08 -9.31 4.46
CA LYS A 11 -6.95 -9.09 3.54
C LYS A 11 -6.14 -7.85 3.92
N LEU A 12 -6.81 -6.79 4.35
CA LEU A 12 -6.16 -5.57 4.82
C LEU A 12 -5.37 -5.80 6.11
N LEU A 13 -5.93 -6.51 7.08
CA LEU A 13 -5.24 -6.87 8.32
C LEU A 13 -4.01 -7.74 8.05
N GLN A 14 -4.10 -8.68 7.09
CA GLN A 14 -2.98 -9.54 6.71
C GLN A 14 -1.77 -8.77 6.17
N LYS A 15 -2.01 -7.71 5.41
CA LYS A 15 -0.93 -6.88 4.85
C LYS A 15 -0.53 -5.71 5.73
N TYR A 16 -1.23 -5.45 6.85
CA TYR A 16 -1.09 -4.22 7.62
C TYR A 16 0.37 -3.88 7.98
N TYR A 17 1.12 -4.88 8.43
CA TYR A 17 2.52 -4.70 8.79
C TYR A 17 3.47 -4.63 7.58
N ASP A 18 3.04 -5.05 6.40
CA ASP A 18 3.80 -4.98 5.15
C ASP A 18 3.57 -3.67 4.39
N ILE A 19 2.51 -2.92 4.73
CA ILE A 19 2.19 -1.63 4.09
C ILE A 19 3.39 -0.67 4.03
N PRO A 20 4.22 -0.48 5.09
CA PRO A 20 5.41 0.36 5.00
C PRO A 20 6.37 -0.07 3.89
N GLN A 21 6.63 -1.37 3.78
CA GLN A 21 7.49 -1.91 2.74
C GLN A 21 6.87 -1.72 1.34
N MET A 22 5.57 -1.93 1.20
CA MET A 22 4.86 -1.69 -0.06
C MET A 22 4.96 -0.21 -0.49
N ILE A 23 4.89 0.74 0.46
CA ILE A 23 5.10 2.16 0.19
C ILE A 23 6.53 2.42 -0.28
N ASP A 24 7.53 1.81 0.37
CA ASP A 24 8.94 1.96 -0.01
C ASP A 24 9.22 1.41 -1.42
N GLU A 25 8.59 0.30 -1.80
CA GLU A 25 8.66 -0.28 -3.16
C GLU A 25 8.06 0.67 -4.22
N GLU A 26 6.91 1.29 -3.92
CA GLU A 26 6.31 2.30 -4.80
C GLU A 26 7.17 3.56 -4.90
N LEU A 27 7.78 4.01 -3.80
CA LEU A 27 8.72 5.13 -3.79
C LEU A 27 9.99 4.81 -4.59
N ALA A 28 10.49 3.57 -4.53
CA ALA A 28 11.60 3.11 -5.35
C ALA A 28 11.25 3.14 -6.84
N THR A 29 10.04 2.73 -7.19
CA THR A 29 9.52 2.80 -8.57
C THR A 29 9.45 4.24 -9.06
N ILE A 30 8.98 5.18 -8.23
CA ILE A 30 8.97 6.61 -8.57
C ILE A 30 10.39 7.12 -8.85
N ARG A 31 11.37 6.80 -7.98
CA ARG A 31 12.77 7.19 -8.18
C ARG A 31 13.31 6.68 -9.51
N HIS A 32 13.07 5.40 -9.81
CA HIS A 32 13.48 4.80 -11.07
C HIS A 32 12.83 5.50 -12.28
N CYS A 33 11.53 5.76 -12.25
CA CYS A 33 10.86 6.49 -13.33
C CYS A 33 11.41 7.92 -13.51
N GLN A 34 11.78 8.60 -12.41
CA GLN A 34 12.39 9.93 -12.46
C GLN A 34 13.80 9.90 -13.07
N GLU A 35 14.60 8.90 -12.73
CA GLU A 35 15.93 8.68 -13.32
C GLU A 35 15.86 8.42 -14.83
N GLU A 36 14.98 7.50 -15.26
CA GLU A 36 14.79 7.21 -16.69
C GLU A 36 14.28 8.43 -17.44
N ARG A 37 13.31 9.17 -16.88
CA ARG A 37 12.85 10.44 -17.45
C ARG A 37 13.99 11.46 -17.60
N GLY A 38 14.90 11.54 -16.62
CA GLY A 38 16.06 12.42 -16.66
C GLY A 38 17.02 12.12 -17.81
N LYS A 39 17.19 10.85 -18.19
CA LYS A 39 18.04 10.43 -19.33
C LYS A 39 17.52 10.96 -20.68
N PHE A 40 16.20 11.02 -20.86
CA PHE A 40 15.59 11.63 -22.03
C PHE A 40 15.76 13.16 -22.01
N SER A 41 15.67 13.80 -20.84
CA SER A 41 15.88 15.24 -20.74
C SER A 41 17.32 15.69 -21.04
N LEU A 42 18.32 14.83 -20.84
CA LEU A 42 19.74 15.12 -21.10
C LEU A 42 20.21 14.80 -22.53
N SER A 43 19.42 14.06 -23.30
CA SER A 43 19.79 13.63 -24.66
C SER A 43 19.56 14.70 -25.76
N SER A 44 19.63 15.98 -25.40
CA SER A 44 19.79 17.05 -26.40
C SER A 44 21.27 17.44 -26.49
N PRO A 45 22.10 16.74 -27.29
CA PRO A 45 23.40 17.28 -27.64
C PRO A 45 23.14 18.58 -28.40
N ILE A 46 23.53 19.71 -27.79
CA ILE A 46 23.69 20.97 -28.50
C ILE A 46 24.82 20.72 -29.51
N LEU A 47 24.47 20.30 -30.72
CA LEU A 47 25.35 20.28 -31.89
C LEU A 47 25.59 21.73 -32.34
N SER A 48 26.27 22.52 -31.52
CA SER A 48 26.80 23.83 -31.90
C SER A 48 28.23 23.62 -32.37
N GLY A 49 28.41 23.37 -33.68
CA GLY A 49 29.74 23.15 -34.23
C GLY A 49 29.87 22.77 -35.71
N LEU A 50 28.83 22.86 -36.54
CA LEU A 50 28.96 22.65 -37.99
C LEU A 50 28.53 23.91 -38.75
N PRO A 51 29.44 24.60 -39.44
CA PRO A 51 29.06 25.69 -40.31
C PRO A 51 28.54 25.09 -41.62
N THR A 52 27.42 25.63 -42.09
CA THR A 52 26.87 25.49 -43.46
C THR A 52 25.96 24.27 -43.69
N GLY A 53 24.66 24.50 -43.82
CA GLY A 53 23.73 23.53 -44.40
C GLY A 53 22.27 23.77 -43.99
N LYS A 54 21.43 24.12 -44.97
CA LYS A 54 20.02 24.47 -44.86
C LYS A 54 19.18 23.54 -43.95
N GLY A 55 18.41 24.15 -43.04
CA GLY A 55 17.19 23.59 -42.47
C GLY A 55 17.38 22.73 -41.22
N SER A 56 17.10 23.31 -40.04
CA SER A 56 16.87 22.57 -38.80
C SER A 56 15.69 21.61 -38.95
N THR A 57 15.95 20.39 -39.43
CA THR A 57 15.07 19.26 -39.15
C THR A 57 15.49 18.72 -37.78
N SER A 58 15.08 19.42 -36.71
CA SER A 58 14.94 18.76 -35.42
C SER A 58 14.00 17.59 -35.67
N ASP A 59 14.53 16.37 -35.73
CA ASP A 59 13.83 15.16 -36.15
C ASP A 59 12.48 15.06 -35.40
N GLN A 60 11.38 15.35 -36.10
CA GLN A 60 10.05 15.40 -35.51
C GLN A 60 9.69 14.08 -34.84
N THR A 61 10.20 12.97 -35.38
CA THR A 61 10.04 11.62 -34.85
C THR A 61 10.75 11.46 -33.52
N ALA A 62 11.97 11.98 -33.37
CA ALA A 62 12.72 11.94 -32.13
C ALA A 62 12.05 12.80 -31.03
N ASN A 63 11.59 14.00 -31.39
CA ASN A 63 10.86 14.89 -30.46
C ASN A 63 9.51 14.28 -30.03
N ALA A 64 8.79 13.61 -30.93
CA ALA A 64 7.57 12.89 -30.61
C ALA A 64 7.86 11.72 -29.65
N ALA A 65 8.87 10.90 -29.94
CA ALA A 65 9.27 9.78 -29.08
C ALA A 65 9.73 10.24 -27.68
N MET A 66 10.43 11.37 -27.58
CA MET A 66 10.82 11.94 -26.28
C MET A 66 9.62 12.46 -25.48
N ARG A 67 8.64 13.09 -26.14
CA ARG A 67 7.39 13.52 -25.49
C ARG A 67 6.57 12.32 -25.03
N ASP A 68 6.43 11.30 -25.85
CA ASP A 68 5.67 10.08 -25.52
C ASP A 68 6.29 9.34 -24.33
N ASN A 69 7.62 9.23 -24.28
CA ASN A 69 8.33 8.65 -23.14
C ASN A 69 8.17 9.49 -21.86
N THR A 70 8.25 10.81 -21.95
CA THR A 70 8.05 11.70 -20.78
C THR A 70 6.63 11.54 -20.23
N VAL A 71 5.61 11.54 -21.10
CA VAL A 71 4.21 11.33 -20.72
C VAL A 71 4.00 9.95 -20.12
N TYR A 72 4.68 8.91 -20.62
CA TYR A 72 4.64 7.57 -20.05
C TYR A 72 5.14 7.54 -18.59
N PHE A 73 6.33 8.09 -18.31
CA PHE A 73 6.87 8.10 -16.95
C PHE A 73 6.06 8.96 -16.01
N ASP A 74 5.52 10.09 -16.47
CA ASP A 74 4.65 10.94 -15.65
C ASP A 74 3.38 10.21 -15.23
N ARG A 75 2.73 9.47 -16.16
CA ARG A 75 1.58 8.61 -15.83
C ARG A 75 1.93 7.52 -14.82
N GLN A 76 3.11 6.91 -14.95
CA GLN A 76 3.56 5.88 -14.00
C GLN A 76 3.81 6.46 -12.61
N ILE A 77 4.45 7.63 -12.52
CA ILE A 77 4.67 8.34 -11.27
C ILE A 77 3.33 8.70 -10.61
N GLU A 78 2.37 9.23 -11.37
CA GLU A 78 1.02 9.52 -10.84
C GLU A 78 0.30 8.27 -10.35
N SER A 79 0.40 7.15 -11.06
CA SER A 79 -0.15 5.86 -10.64
C SER A 79 0.45 5.38 -9.33
N CYS A 80 1.78 5.45 -9.18
CA CYS A 80 2.48 5.09 -7.94
C CYS A 80 2.04 5.99 -6.78
N ARG A 81 1.95 7.32 -7.01
CA ARG A 81 1.46 8.28 -6.00
C ARG A 81 0.04 7.96 -5.52
N LYS A 82 -0.87 7.61 -6.43
CA LYS A 82 -2.24 7.18 -6.08
C LYS A 82 -2.24 5.89 -5.25
N ARG A 83 -1.37 4.93 -5.60
CA ARG A 83 -1.20 3.68 -4.83
C ARG A 83 -0.66 3.94 -3.42
N ILE A 84 0.35 4.81 -3.28
CA ILE A 84 0.90 5.22 -1.98
C ILE A 84 -0.19 5.88 -1.13
N ALA A 85 -0.94 6.84 -1.68
CA ALA A 85 -2.01 7.52 -0.94
C ALA A 85 -3.06 6.51 -0.43
N ARG A 86 -3.44 5.53 -1.26
CA ARG A 86 -4.36 4.45 -0.85
C ARG A 86 -3.78 3.57 0.26
N LEU A 87 -2.49 3.22 0.17
CA LEU A 87 -1.81 2.43 1.19
C LEU A 87 -1.73 3.17 2.53
N GLN A 88 -1.44 4.47 2.49
CA GLN A 88 -1.43 5.34 3.68
C GLN A 88 -2.83 5.43 4.32
N GLU A 89 -3.88 5.70 3.51
CA GLU A 89 -5.26 5.74 4.00
C GLU A 89 -5.64 4.41 4.69
N GLN A 90 -5.26 3.27 4.07
CA GLN A 90 -5.47 1.93 4.62
C GLN A 90 -4.71 1.68 5.92
N GLN A 91 -3.45 2.14 6.00
CA GLN A 91 -2.64 2.02 7.21
C GLN A 91 -3.22 2.84 8.35
N ASP A 92 -3.59 4.08 8.09
CA ASP A 92 -4.15 4.99 9.08
C ASP A 92 -5.49 4.44 9.59
N TRP A 93 -6.37 4.04 8.68
CA TRP A 93 -7.64 3.42 9.05
C TRP A 93 -7.43 2.17 9.94
N CYS A 94 -6.53 1.26 9.56
CA CYS A 94 -6.21 0.09 10.38
C CYS A 94 -5.64 0.46 11.73
N ARG A 95 -4.76 1.46 11.78
CA ARG A 95 -4.14 1.92 13.03
C ARG A 95 -5.21 2.41 14.00
N VAL A 96 -6.18 3.20 13.54
CA VAL A 96 -7.23 3.70 14.43
C VAL A 96 -8.23 2.60 14.77
N ALA A 97 -8.66 1.78 13.80
CA ALA A 97 -9.53 0.63 14.02
C ALA A 97 -8.96 -0.37 15.05
N LEU A 98 -7.66 -0.68 14.99
CA LEU A 98 -7.00 -1.54 15.98
C LEU A 98 -6.77 -0.84 17.33
N GLY A 99 -6.88 0.49 17.37
CA GLY A 99 -6.81 1.31 18.57
C GLY A 99 -8.13 1.39 19.33
N THR A 100 -9.27 1.20 18.64
CA THR A 100 -10.60 1.19 19.28
C THR A 100 -10.96 -0.15 19.92
N LEU A 101 -10.26 -1.24 19.55
CA LEU A 101 -10.50 -2.58 20.07
C LEU A 101 -9.90 -2.78 21.47
N GLY A 102 -10.55 -3.63 22.27
CA GLY A 102 -10.01 -4.09 23.54
C GLY A 102 -8.73 -4.91 23.37
N LEU A 103 -7.95 -5.06 24.45
CA LEU A 103 -6.68 -5.81 24.45
C LEU A 103 -6.85 -7.24 23.95
N THR A 104 -7.89 -7.94 24.42
CA THR A 104 -8.19 -9.32 24.02
C THR A 104 -8.59 -9.41 22.55
N GLU A 105 -9.47 -8.55 22.10
CA GLU A 105 -9.99 -8.50 20.72
C GLU A 105 -8.86 -8.28 19.73
N ARG A 106 -8.03 -7.28 20.03
CA ARG A 106 -6.81 -6.99 19.30
C ARG A 106 -5.88 -8.20 19.30
N ARG A 107 -5.68 -8.86 20.44
CA ARG A 107 -4.81 -10.04 20.52
C ARG A 107 -5.32 -11.20 19.66
N ILE A 108 -6.63 -11.40 19.60
CA ILE A 108 -7.26 -12.40 18.72
C ILE A 108 -6.99 -12.05 17.25
N LEU A 109 -7.20 -10.80 16.83
CA LEU A 109 -6.92 -10.37 15.45
C LEU A 109 -5.43 -10.47 15.09
N GLU A 110 -4.54 -10.11 16.02
CA GLU A 110 -3.09 -10.22 15.83
C GLU A 110 -2.67 -11.66 15.53
N LEU A 111 -3.16 -12.61 16.32
CA LEU A 111 -2.87 -14.03 16.16
C LEU A 111 -3.56 -14.64 14.93
N ALA A 112 -4.77 -14.18 14.60
CA ALA A 112 -5.58 -14.74 13.53
C ALA A 112 -5.28 -14.16 12.14
N TYR A 113 -4.98 -12.86 12.03
CA TYR A 113 -4.96 -12.16 10.74
C TYR A 113 -3.70 -11.34 10.49
N LEU A 114 -3.16 -10.62 11.47
CA LEU A 114 -1.98 -9.77 11.23
C LEU A 114 -0.67 -10.56 11.21
N GLY A 115 -0.62 -11.65 11.96
CA GLY A 115 0.60 -12.42 12.13
C GLY A 115 1.65 -11.69 13.01
N PRO A 116 2.87 -12.25 13.09
CA PRO A 116 3.93 -11.69 13.93
C PRO A 116 4.38 -10.33 13.42
N LYS A 117 4.64 -9.37 14.32
CA LYS A 117 5.11 -8.03 13.92
C LYS A 117 6.51 -8.06 13.28
N ASP A 118 7.33 -9.02 13.67
CA ASP A 118 8.68 -9.23 13.14
C ASP A 118 8.64 -9.70 11.66
N PRO A 119 9.38 -9.05 10.74
CA PRO A 119 9.38 -9.40 9.32
C PRO A 119 9.87 -10.82 9.03
N ASP A 120 10.90 -11.30 9.74
CA ASP A 120 11.47 -12.63 9.47
C ASP A 120 10.54 -13.74 9.97
N ALA A 121 9.93 -13.56 11.14
CA ALA A 121 8.85 -14.43 11.60
C ALA A 121 7.64 -14.39 10.65
N ARG A 122 7.33 -13.24 10.03
CA ARG A 122 6.20 -13.14 9.08
C ARG A 122 6.46 -13.94 7.80
N LYS A 123 7.70 -13.97 7.30
CA LYS A 123 8.08 -14.82 6.15
C LYS A 123 7.80 -16.30 6.42
N MET A 124 7.98 -16.75 7.65
CA MET A 124 7.67 -18.12 8.08
C MET A 124 6.19 -18.33 8.40
N TRP A 125 5.43 -17.25 8.58
CA TRP A 125 4.00 -17.27 8.88
C TRP A 125 3.17 -17.50 7.61
N THR A 126 3.20 -18.74 7.15
CA THR A 126 2.51 -19.17 5.91
C THR A 126 1.02 -19.46 6.13
N ARG A 127 0.63 -19.81 7.35
CA ARG A 127 -0.74 -20.16 7.70
C ARG A 127 -1.14 -19.61 9.06
N ARG A 128 -2.37 -19.12 9.13
CA ARG A 128 -3.03 -18.80 10.39
C ARG A 128 -3.04 -20.01 11.33
N PRO A 129 -2.68 -19.85 12.61
CA PRO A 129 -2.82 -20.90 13.62
C PRO A 129 -4.28 -21.38 13.72
N PRO A 130 -4.50 -22.67 14.06
CA PRO A 130 -5.86 -23.16 14.31
C PRO A 130 -6.50 -22.37 15.46
N TRP A 131 -7.84 -22.25 15.44
CA TRP A 131 -8.57 -21.48 16.45
C TRP A 131 -8.32 -22.00 17.86
N LYS A 132 -8.14 -23.31 18.03
CA LYS A 132 -7.74 -23.92 19.29
C LYS A 132 -6.46 -23.32 19.88
N GLU A 133 -5.39 -23.21 19.09
CA GLU A 133 -4.12 -22.63 19.56
C GLU A 133 -4.24 -21.14 19.90
N ILE A 134 -5.10 -20.41 19.16
CA ILE A 134 -5.36 -19.00 19.45
C ILE A 134 -6.13 -18.90 20.77
N ALA A 135 -7.15 -19.73 20.94
CA ALA A 135 -8.00 -19.80 22.13
C ALA A 135 -7.18 -20.12 23.39
N ASP A 136 -6.26 -21.09 23.31
CA ASP A 136 -5.33 -21.45 24.38
C ASP A 136 -4.45 -20.25 24.79
N LYS A 137 -4.05 -19.40 23.84
CA LYS A 137 -3.25 -18.19 24.11
C LYS A 137 -4.04 -17.04 24.73
N VAL A 138 -5.34 -16.95 24.46
CA VAL A 138 -6.20 -15.87 24.96
C VAL A 138 -7.04 -16.26 26.17
N GLY A 139 -7.05 -17.55 26.54
CA GLY A 139 -7.80 -18.06 27.70
C GLY A 139 -9.29 -18.22 27.46
N TYR A 140 -9.72 -18.41 26.20
CA TYR A 140 -11.13 -18.63 25.83
C TYR A 140 -11.33 -20.03 25.24
N SER A 141 -12.59 -20.42 25.03
CA SER A 141 -12.89 -21.58 24.19
C SER A 141 -12.68 -21.26 22.70
N GLU A 142 -12.51 -22.31 21.89
CA GLU A 142 -12.36 -22.19 20.44
C GLU A 142 -13.55 -21.46 19.80
N SER A 143 -14.78 -21.85 20.15
CA SER A 143 -16.01 -21.25 19.61
C SER A 143 -16.10 -19.77 19.99
N GLN A 144 -15.85 -19.43 21.26
CA GLN A 144 -15.88 -18.04 21.70
C GLN A 144 -14.86 -17.18 20.97
N THR A 145 -13.63 -17.68 20.82
CA THR A 145 -12.55 -16.97 20.12
C THR A 145 -12.91 -16.70 18.66
N TYR A 146 -13.48 -17.70 17.98
CA TYR A 146 -13.98 -17.55 16.61
C TYR A 146 -15.13 -16.54 16.52
N ASP A 147 -16.11 -16.63 17.41
CA ASP A 147 -17.28 -15.74 17.40
C ASP A 147 -16.89 -14.29 17.68
N ILE A 148 -15.97 -14.05 18.61
CA ILE A 148 -15.41 -12.72 18.87
C ILE A 148 -14.72 -12.19 17.61
N ALA A 149 -13.81 -12.97 17.00
CA ALA A 149 -13.12 -12.54 15.78
C ALA A 149 -14.11 -12.22 14.65
N ARG A 150 -15.13 -13.07 14.45
CA ARG A 150 -16.15 -12.88 13.43
C ARG A 150 -16.95 -11.59 13.66
N LYS A 151 -17.38 -11.34 14.89
CA LYS A 151 -18.13 -10.12 15.25
C LYS A 151 -17.30 -8.87 15.02
N ILE A 152 -16.05 -8.85 15.49
CA ILE A 152 -15.15 -7.71 15.29
C ILE A 152 -14.94 -7.44 13.80
N ILE A 153 -14.68 -8.47 12.99
CA ILE A 153 -14.49 -8.28 11.55
C ILE A 153 -15.77 -7.72 10.89
N GLN A 154 -16.96 -8.13 11.35
CA GLN A 154 -18.22 -7.58 10.87
C GLN A 154 -18.38 -6.12 11.28
N GLU A 155 -18.14 -5.79 12.55
CA GLU A 155 -18.20 -4.41 13.06
C GLU A 155 -17.21 -3.50 12.32
N LEU A 156 -15.98 -3.96 12.09
CA LEU A 156 -14.99 -3.24 11.29
C LEU A 156 -15.44 -3.03 9.84
N SER A 157 -16.14 -3.99 9.25
CA SER A 157 -16.73 -3.86 7.92
C SER A 157 -17.83 -2.80 7.91
N ASP A 158 -18.70 -2.79 8.92
CA ASP A 158 -19.80 -1.83 9.06
C ASP A 158 -19.30 -0.40 9.37
N LEU A 159 -18.14 -0.28 10.02
CA LEU A 159 -17.46 0.98 10.32
C LEU A 159 -16.61 1.51 9.16
N SER A 160 -16.19 0.65 8.23
CA SER A 160 -15.35 1.03 7.08
C SER A 160 -15.89 2.15 6.16
N PRO A 161 -17.21 2.26 5.89
CA PRO A 161 -17.75 3.34 5.06
C PRO A 161 -17.88 4.65 5.81
N GLN A 162 -17.85 4.60 7.14
CA GLN A 162 -18.08 5.75 7.97
C GLN A 162 -16.82 6.61 7.93
N GLU A 163 -16.95 7.90 7.62
CA GLU A 163 -15.86 8.90 7.74
C GLU A 163 -15.39 9.09 9.20
N VAL A 164 -15.79 8.21 10.12
CA VAL A 164 -15.82 8.33 11.59
C VAL A 164 -14.43 8.27 12.26
N PHE A 165 -13.37 8.33 11.47
CA PHE A 165 -12.11 8.92 11.95
C PHE A 165 -12.01 10.39 11.54
N SER A 166 -13.11 11.15 11.67
CA SER A 166 -13.03 12.59 11.92
C SER A 166 -12.13 12.72 13.15
N TRP A 167 -10.98 13.33 12.92
CA TRP A 167 -9.76 13.17 13.67
C TRP A 167 -10.03 13.09 15.16
N SER A 168 -9.33 12.18 15.85
CA SER A 168 -9.21 12.24 17.31
C SER A 168 -8.86 13.68 17.67
N SER A 169 -9.90 14.41 18.06
CA SER A 169 -9.83 15.72 18.65
C SER A 169 -9.28 15.46 20.03
N ARG A 170 -7.96 15.58 20.16
CA ARG A 170 -7.22 16.05 21.34
C ARG A 170 -5.72 15.91 21.11
#